data_AF-A0A255YB33-F1
#
_entry.id   AF-A0A255YB33-F1
#
_cell.length_a   1.000
_cell.length_b   1.000
_cell.length_c   1.000
_cell.angle_alpha   90.00
_cell.angle_beta   90.00
_cell.angle_gamma   90.00
#
_symmetry.space_group_name_H-M   'P 1'
#
loop_
_entity.id
_entity.type
_entity.pdbx_description
1 polymer ?
#
loop_
_entity_poly.entity_id
_entity_poly.type
_entity_poly.pdbx_seq_one_letter_code
_entity_poly.pdbx_strand_id
1 'polypeptide(L)'
;MIRILPLLALIAAAPALAVPTPVTVRVISQGAKFIGTGMGGVEVTLADAATGAPLASGRIEGGTGDTAKIMPGAPRGTPQADDKTAKFDAMIDIDAPRAVLVTVKGPLKPAGVAVTASASHWLLPGQPVVGDGWVLELRGLALTARREGGQVVADVSMLCGCPIAPGTLWDESRFRLNAWVGAQAVPLKWAGQTGRFAAEVPAGASWVTAVDTLSGATSAAKISP
;
A
#
# COMPACT_ATOMS: atom_id res chain seq x y z
N MET A 1 -37.85 -45.98 -48.53
CA MET A 1 -36.76 -44.99 -48.32
C MET A 1 -37.34 -43.79 -47.57
N ILE A 2 -37.12 -43.70 -46.26
CA ILE A 2 -37.53 -42.54 -45.45
C ILE A 2 -36.25 -41.95 -44.90
N ARG A 3 -35.84 -40.79 -45.44
CA ARG A 3 -34.68 -40.04 -45.00
C ARG A 3 -35.12 -39.15 -43.82
N ILE A 4 -34.70 -39.52 -42.62
CA ILE A 4 -34.80 -38.66 -41.43
C ILE A 4 -33.69 -37.60 -41.55
N LEU A 5 -34.10 -36.34 -41.77
CA LEU A 5 -33.19 -35.20 -41.81
C LEU A 5 -32.98 -34.69 -40.37
N PRO A 6 -31.74 -34.52 -39.88
CA PRO A 6 -31.52 -34.03 -38.53
C PRO A 6 -31.80 -32.52 -38.48
N LEU A 7 -32.72 -32.10 -37.62
CA LEU A 7 -32.94 -30.69 -37.31
C LEU A 7 -31.80 -30.21 -36.41
N LEU A 8 -30.84 -29.50 -36.99
CA LEU A 8 -29.74 -28.87 -36.26
C LEU A 8 -30.29 -27.65 -35.50
N ALA A 9 -30.50 -27.80 -34.19
CA ALA A 9 -30.91 -26.68 -33.33
C ALA A 9 -29.71 -25.73 -33.12
N LEU A 10 -29.78 -24.56 -33.76
CA LEU A 10 -28.80 -23.48 -33.58
C LEU A 10 -29.07 -22.81 -32.23
N ILE A 11 -28.33 -23.19 -31.18
CA ILE A 11 -28.34 -22.46 -29.90
C ILE A 11 -27.62 -21.13 -30.15
N ALA A 12 -28.38 -20.06 -30.35
CA ALA A 12 -27.83 -18.71 -30.40
C ALA A 12 -27.31 -18.35 -29.00
N ALA A 13 -25.98 -18.28 -28.84
CA ALA A 13 -25.38 -17.71 -27.65
C ALA A 13 -25.78 -16.23 -27.58
N ALA A 14 -26.67 -15.87 -26.66
CA ALA A 14 -26.94 -14.47 -26.37
C ALA A 14 -25.62 -13.83 -25.90
N PRO A 15 -25.27 -12.61 -26.38
CA PRO A 15 -24.11 -11.92 -25.87
C PRO A 15 -24.29 -11.75 -24.36
N ALA A 16 -23.32 -12.20 -23.57
CA ALA A 16 -23.31 -11.95 -22.13
C ALA A 16 -23.25 -10.44 -21.94
N LEU A 17 -24.28 -9.85 -21.35
CA LEU A 17 -24.24 -8.44 -20.98
C LEU A 17 -23.23 -8.27 -19.85
N ALA A 18 -22.37 -7.26 -19.96
CA ALA A 18 -21.44 -6.93 -18.90
C ALA A 18 -22.22 -6.64 -17.61
N VAL A 19 -21.83 -7.31 -16.52
CA VAL A 19 -22.51 -7.25 -15.23
C VAL A 19 -21.71 -6.32 -14.30
N PRO A 20 -22.37 -5.32 -13.68
CA PRO A 20 -21.74 -4.48 -12.67
C PRO A 20 -21.18 -5.32 -11.53
N THR A 21 -19.86 -5.29 -11.35
CA THR A 21 -19.13 -6.08 -10.36
C THR A 21 -18.44 -5.17 -9.32
N PRO A 22 -18.89 -5.16 -8.05
CA PRO A 22 -18.34 -4.25 -7.04
C PRO A 22 -16.94 -4.66 -6.59
N VAL A 23 -16.03 -3.69 -6.57
CA VAL A 23 -14.66 -3.88 -6.12
C VAL A 23 -14.30 -2.80 -5.12
N THR A 24 -13.90 -3.24 -3.93
CA THR A 24 -13.28 -2.38 -2.92
C THR A 24 -11.79 -2.69 -2.87
N VAL A 25 -10.94 -1.67 -2.98
CA VAL A 25 -9.49 -1.78 -2.81
C VAL A 25 -9.07 -1.03 -1.56
N ARG A 26 -8.20 -1.64 -0.76
CA ARG A 26 -7.60 -1.02 0.43
C ARG A 26 -6.10 -1.27 0.45
N VAL A 27 -5.39 -0.42 1.19
CA VAL A 27 -3.94 -0.53 1.34
C VAL A 27 -3.56 -0.47 2.80
N ILE A 28 -2.75 -1.43 3.24
CA ILE A 28 -2.21 -1.52 4.59
C ILE A 28 -0.70 -1.29 4.57
N SER A 29 -0.19 -0.54 5.55
CA SER A 29 1.25 -0.37 5.76
C SER A 29 1.80 -1.63 6.42
N GLN A 30 2.90 -2.17 5.89
CA GLN A 30 3.66 -3.25 6.52
C GLN A 30 3.93 -2.92 8.00
N GLY A 31 3.57 -3.85 8.89
CA GLY A 31 3.77 -3.71 10.34
C GLY A 31 2.96 -2.59 11.01
N ALA A 32 1.93 -2.06 10.34
CA ALA A 32 1.09 -1.01 10.88
C ALA A 32 -0.36 -1.08 10.34
N LYS A 33 -1.00 0.08 10.13
CA LYS A 33 -2.44 0.20 9.83
C LYS A 33 -2.72 0.56 8.37
N PHE A 34 -4.01 0.68 8.03
CA PHE A 34 -4.44 1.15 6.71
C PHE A 34 -3.90 2.56 6.40
N ILE A 35 -3.58 2.80 5.14
CA ILE A 35 -3.09 4.10 4.67
C ILE A 35 -4.28 4.94 4.20
N GLY A 36 -4.48 6.08 4.86
CA GLY A 36 -5.62 6.95 4.62
C GLY A 36 -5.25 8.37 4.18
N THR A 37 -6.25 9.24 4.18
CA THR A 37 -6.17 10.62 3.69
C THR A 37 -5.11 11.46 4.41
N GLY A 38 -4.83 11.18 5.69
CA GLY A 38 -3.78 11.89 6.45
C GLY A 38 -2.38 11.80 5.84
N MET A 39 -2.13 10.74 5.06
CA MET A 39 -0.89 10.53 4.30
C MET A 39 -1.06 10.84 2.81
N GLY A 40 -2.09 11.61 2.46
CA GLY A 40 -2.45 11.88 1.07
C GLY A 40 -3.04 10.67 0.36
N GLY A 41 -3.49 9.63 1.06
CA GLY A 41 -4.09 8.46 0.42
C GLY A 41 -3.11 7.72 -0.51
N VAL A 42 -3.68 6.88 -1.36
CA VAL A 42 -2.94 6.01 -2.29
C VAL A 42 -3.63 6.01 -3.64
N GLU A 43 -2.90 6.19 -4.72
CA GLU A 43 -3.43 6.08 -6.08
C GLU A 43 -3.69 4.60 -6.41
N VAL A 44 -4.80 4.31 -7.08
CA VAL A 44 -5.21 2.97 -7.48
C VAL A 44 -5.50 2.96 -8.98
N THR A 45 -5.00 1.94 -9.66
CA THR A 45 -5.36 1.61 -11.04
C THR A 45 -5.73 0.15 -11.11
N LEU A 46 -6.89 -0.15 -11.69
CA LEU A 46 -7.37 -1.48 -12.03
C LEU A 46 -7.33 -1.62 -13.55
N ALA A 47 -6.67 -2.65 -14.04
CA ALA A 47 -6.56 -2.95 -15.46
C ALA A 47 -6.79 -4.43 -15.72
N ASP A 48 -7.27 -4.76 -16.90
CA ASP A 48 -7.30 -6.13 -17.39
C ASP A 48 -5.87 -6.70 -17.40
N ALA A 49 -5.66 -7.84 -16.73
CA ALA A 49 -4.31 -8.37 -16.53
C ALA A 49 -3.67 -8.92 -17.81
N ALA A 50 -4.48 -9.33 -18.79
CA ALA A 50 -3.98 -9.90 -20.04
C ALA A 50 -3.66 -8.82 -21.08
N THR A 51 -4.48 -7.77 -21.14
CA THR A 51 -4.40 -6.74 -22.18
C THR A 51 -3.84 -5.40 -21.69
N GLY A 52 -3.84 -5.16 -20.38
CA GLY A 52 -3.51 -3.86 -19.79
C GLY A 52 -4.61 -2.81 -19.99
N ALA A 53 -5.76 -3.17 -20.54
CA ALA A 53 -6.86 -2.25 -20.75
C ALA A 53 -7.35 -1.68 -19.40
N PRO A 54 -7.46 -0.35 -19.25
CA PRO A 54 -7.91 0.25 -17.98
C PRO A 54 -9.36 -0.11 -17.70
N LEU A 55 -9.64 -0.45 -16.44
CA LEU A 55 -10.99 -0.80 -15.95
C LEU A 55 -11.52 0.26 -14.98
N ALA A 56 -10.69 0.73 -14.05
CA ALA A 56 -11.01 1.82 -13.15
C ALA A 56 -9.74 2.44 -12.58
N SER A 57 -9.83 3.68 -12.11
CA SER A 57 -8.75 4.32 -11.36
C SER A 57 -9.32 5.32 -10.36
N GLY A 58 -8.56 5.61 -9.32
CA GLY A 58 -8.94 6.60 -8.33
C GLY A 58 -7.96 6.67 -7.18
N ARG A 59 -8.45 7.14 -6.04
CA ARG A 59 -7.65 7.34 -4.83
C ARG A 59 -8.32 6.67 -3.65
N ILE A 60 -7.51 6.02 -2.82
CA ILE A 60 -7.91 5.54 -1.51
C ILE A 60 -8.00 6.72 -0.55
N GLU A 61 -9.18 6.92 0.02
CA GLU A 61 -9.47 7.98 0.98
C GLU A 61 -10.21 7.42 2.19
N GLY A 62 -10.05 8.07 3.35
CA GLY A 62 -10.62 7.67 4.64
C GLY A 62 -9.57 7.64 5.76
N GLY A 63 -9.94 7.04 6.90
CA GLY A 63 -9.09 6.91 8.08
C GLY A 63 -8.21 5.66 8.06
N THR A 64 -7.29 5.57 9.02
CA THR A 64 -6.36 4.42 9.14
C THR A 64 -7.00 3.17 9.77
N GLY A 65 -8.29 3.22 10.11
CA GLY A 65 -8.99 2.18 10.88
C GLY A 65 -8.63 2.15 12.37
N ASP A 66 -9.26 1.21 13.07
CA ASP A 66 -9.15 1.01 14.52
C ASP A 66 -7.85 0.30 14.92
N THR A 67 -7.02 1.00 15.70
CA THR A 67 -5.75 0.48 16.23
C THR A 67 -5.94 -0.77 17.08
N ALA A 68 -6.96 -0.81 17.95
CA ALA A 68 -7.19 -1.91 18.87
C ALA A 68 -7.65 -3.19 18.16
N LYS A 69 -8.27 -3.04 16.98
CA LYS A 69 -8.68 -4.16 16.12
C LYS A 69 -7.56 -4.66 15.21
N ILE A 70 -6.78 -3.72 14.64
CA ILE A 70 -5.77 -4.05 13.61
C ILE A 70 -4.50 -4.63 14.25
N MET A 71 -3.97 -3.97 15.28
CA MET A 71 -2.61 -4.23 15.75
C MET A 71 -2.41 -5.58 16.47
N PRO A 72 -3.37 -6.10 17.27
CA PRO A 72 -3.26 -7.45 17.81
C PRO A 72 -3.30 -8.55 16.74
N GLY A 73 -3.75 -8.22 15.53
CA GLY A 73 -4.07 -9.18 14.48
C GLY A 73 -5.41 -9.88 14.74
N ALA A 74 -5.87 -10.61 13.73
CA ALA A 74 -7.06 -11.43 13.79
C ALA A 74 -6.80 -12.77 13.08
N PRO A 75 -7.62 -13.81 13.32
CA PRO A 75 -7.58 -15.02 12.51
C PRO A 75 -7.63 -14.68 11.03
N ARG A 76 -6.85 -15.41 10.21
CA ARG A 76 -6.77 -15.13 8.77
C ARG A 76 -8.16 -15.13 8.14
N GLY A 77 -8.42 -14.12 7.31
CA GLY A 77 -9.72 -13.92 6.65
C GLY A 77 -10.76 -13.17 7.48
N THR A 78 -10.45 -12.79 8.74
CA THR A 78 -11.33 -11.94 9.55
C THR A 78 -11.17 -10.48 9.12
N PRO A 79 -12.26 -9.79 8.73
CA PRO A 79 -12.19 -8.38 8.33
C PRO A 79 -11.71 -7.46 9.46
N GLN A 80 -10.70 -6.66 9.18
CA GLN A 80 -10.13 -5.67 10.09
C GLN A 80 -10.65 -4.27 9.84
N ALA A 81 -11.08 -3.95 8.61
CA ALA A 81 -11.61 -2.65 8.27
C ALA A 81 -12.96 -2.36 8.96
N ASP A 82 -13.29 -1.08 9.05
CA ASP A 82 -14.59 -0.53 9.43
C ASP A 82 -15.06 0.50 8.38
N ASP A 83 -16.22 1.11 8.60
CA ASP A 83 -16.83 2.06 7.66
C ASP A 83 -15.99 3.32 7.43
N LYS A 84 -15.08 3.65 8.37
CA LYS A 84 -14.20 4.82 8.29
C LYS A 84 -12.85 4.47 7.69
N THR A 85 -12.51 3.19 7.59
CA THR A 85 -11.23 2.73 7.07
C THR A 85 -11.10 3.13 5.60
N ALA A 86 -9.91 3.56 5.21
CA ALA A 86 -9.69 4.08 3.87
C ALA A 86 -9.90 3.02 2.78
N LYS A 87 -10.56 3.43 1.69
CA LYS A 87 -10.86 2.59 0.53
C LYS A 87 -10.96 3.38 -0.76
N PHE A 88 -10.86 2.64 -1.86
CA PHE A 88 -11.33 3.03 -3.18
C PHE A 88 -12.40 2.01 -3.59
N ASP A 89 -13.60 2.49 -3.91
CA ASP A 89 -14.69 1.66 -4.42
C ASP A 89 -14.88 1.92 -5.92
N ALA A 90 -15.05 0.85 -6.67
CA ALA A 90 -15.33 0.89 -8.10
C ALA A 90 -16.43 -0.11 -8.48
N MET A 91 -17.14 0.23 -9.55
CA MET A 91 -18.08 -0.64 -10.23
C MET A 91 -17.44 -1.02 -11.58
N ILE A 92 -17.07 -2.29 -11.77
CA ILE A 92 -16.45 -2.73 -13.03
C ILE A 92 -17.44 -3.62 -13.77
N ASP A 93 -17.77 -3.24 -15.00
CA ASP A 93 -18.64 -4.04 -15.86
C ASP A 93 -17.82 -5.14 -16.56
N ILE A 94 -18.12 -6.40 -16.24
CA ILE A 94 -17.48 -7.58 -16.85
C ILE A 94 -18.54 -8.61 -17.26
N ASP A 95 -18.40 -9.20 -18.43
CA ASP A 95 -19.32 -10.19 -19.02
C ASP A 95 -18.85 -11.65 -18.83
N ALA A 96 -17.58 -11.84 -18.49
CA ALA A 96 -16.96 -13.11 -18.18
C ALA A 96 -15.95 -12.97 -17.02
N PRO A 97 -15.56 -14.08 -16.36
CA PRO A 97 -14.48 -14.08 -15.38
C PRO A 97 -13.22 -13.40 -15.93
N ARG A 98 -12.68 -12.43 -15.18
CA ARG A 98 -11.57 -11.60 -15.62
C ARG A 98 -10.44 -11.59 -14.61
N ALA A 99 -9.22 -11.89 -15.06
CA ALA A 99 -8.04 -11.58 -14.27
C ALA A 99 -7.81 -10.07 -14.37
N VAL A 100 -7.86 -9.39 -13.23
CA VAL A 100 -7.60 -7.95 -13.10
C VAL A 100 -6.29 -7.78 -12.38
N LEU A 101 -5.48 -6.81 -12.79
CA LEU A 101 -4.29 -6.33 -12.11
C LEU A 101 -4.66 -5.04 -11.39
N VAL A 102 -4.48 -5.01 -10.07
CA VAL A 102 -4.46 -3.76 -9.32
C VAL A 102 -3.02 -3.29 -9.19
N THR A 103 -2.80 -2.00 -9.39
CA THR A 103 -1.56 -1.31 -9.07
C THR A 103 -1.89 -0.17 -8.12
N VAL A 104 -1.18 -0.11 -7.00
CA VAL A 104 -1.33 0.94 -6.00
C VAL A 104 -0.02 1.69 -5.82
N LYS A 105 -0.09 3.02 -5.68
CA LYS A 105 1.08 3.88 -5.49
C LYS A 105 0.83 4.92 -4.41
N GLY A 106 1.64 4.92 -3.37
CA GLY A 106 1.53 5.88 -2.27
C GLY A 106 2.44 5.56 -1.09
N PRO A 107 2.29 6.25 0.05
CA PRO A 107 1.38 7.38 0.27
C PRO A 107 1.72 8.59 -0.62
N LEU A 108 0.72 9.43 -0.95
CA LEU A 108 0.93 10.56 -1.88
C LEU A 108 1.40 11.86 -1.20
N LYS A 109 1.27 11.98 0.12
CA LYS A 109 1.83 13.14 0.85
C LYS A 109 3.36 13.10 0.76
N PRO A 110 4.03 14.21 0.42
CA PRO A 110 5.48 14.28 0.43
C PRO A 110 6.03 14.03 1.83
N ALA A 111 6.52 12.83 2.06
CA ALA A 111 7.26 12.42 3.26
C ALA A 111 8.38 11.43 2.90
N GLY A 112 8.80 11.41 1.63
CA GLY A 112 9.77 10.45 1.09
C GLY A 112 9.36 9.97 -0.30
N VAL A 113 9.75 8.72 -0.61
CA VAL A 113 9.48 8.05 -1.89
C VAL A 113 8.15 7.29 -1.81
N ALA A 114 7.27 7.49 -2.79
CA ALA A 114 6.05 6.69 -2.92
C ALA A 114 6.40 5.23 -3.25
N VAL A 115 5.76 4.29 -2.55
CA VAL A 115 5.91 2.85 -2.76
C VAL A 115 4.85 2.39 -3.75
N THR A 116 5.22 1.46 -4.64
CA THR A 116 4.28 0.83 -5.58
C THR A 116 4.17 -0.66 -5.28
N ALA A 117 2.96 -1.21 -5.34
CA ALA A 117 2.71 -2.65 -5.32
C ALA A 117 1.62 -3.00 -6.33
N SER A 118 1.67 -4.22 -6.85
CA SER A 118 0.65 -4.73 -7.76
C SER A 118 0.32 -6.18 -7.42
N ALA A 119 -0.93 -6.57 -7.65
CA ALA A 119 -1.38 -7.94 -7.48
C ALA A 119 -2.46 -8.24 -8.53
N SER A 120 -2.64 -9.52 -8.86
CA SER A 120 -3.76 -9.97 -9.70
C SER A 120 -4.85 -10.64 -8.87
N HIS A 121 -6.09 -10.43 -9.27
CA HIS A 121 -7.27 -11.08 -8.69
C HIS A 121 -8.28 -11.42 -9.78
N TRP A 122 -8.96 -12.55 -9.61
CA TRP A 122 -10.04 -12.95 -10.50
C TRP A 122 -11.34 -12.31 -10.04
N LEU A 123 -11.95 -11.53 -10.92
CA LEU A 123 -13.30 -11.01 -10.74
C LEU A 123 -14.29 -11.92 -11.46
N LEU A 124 -15.44 -12.16 -10.82
CA LEU A 124 -16.55 -12.93 -11.38
C LEU A 124 -17.74 -11.98 -11.63
N PRO A 125 -18.38 -12.02 -12.80
CA PRO A 125 -19.49 -11.12 -13.12
C PRO A 125 -20.56 -11.06 -12.03
N GLY A 126 -20.82 -9.86 -11.52
CA GLY A 126 -21.83 -9.58 -10.49
C GLY A 126 -21.45 -9.99 -9.07
N GLN A 127 -20.30 -10.64 -8.86
CA GLN A 127 -19.86 -11.05 -7.52
C GLN A 127 -19.00 -9.96 -6.88
N PRO A 128 -19.41 -9.36 -5.75
CA PRO A 128 -18.61 -8.37 -5.08
C PRO A 128 -17.35 -9.00 -4.44
N VAL A 129 -16.26 -8.24 -4.39
CA VAL A 129 -15.13 -8.59 -3.53
C VAL A 129 -15.53 -8.38 -2.07
N VAL A 130 -15.63 -9.47 -1.30
CA VAL A 130 -16.13 -9.48 0.09
C VAL A 130 -15.02 -9.29 1.14
N GLY A 131 -15.41 -9.20 2.42
CA GLY A 131 -14.49 -9.03 3.54
C GLY A 131 -13.94 -7.60 3.62
N ASP A 132 -12.62 -7.45 3.79
CA ASP A 132 -11.97 -6.14 3.71
C ASP A 132 -11.83 -5.62 2.26
N GLY A 133 -12.27 -6.40 1.27
CA GLY A 133 -12.02 -6.14 -0.14
C GLY A 133 -10.65 -6.66 -0.57
N TRP A 134 -10.10 -6.05 -1.61
CA TRP A 134 -8.77 -6.33 -2.11
C TRP A 134 -7.73 -5.51 -1.34
N VAL A 135 -7.13 -6.13 -0.33
CA VAL A 135 -6.11 -5.48 0.51
C VAL A 135 -4.71 -5.72 -0.05
N LEU A 136 -3.97 -4.64 -0.31
CA LEU A 136 -2.54 -4.69 -0.67
C LEU A 136 -1.69 -4.18 0.48
N GLU A 137 -0.57 -4.85 0.75
CA GLU A 137 0.43 -4.37 1.69
C GLU A 137 1.48 -3.52 0.96
N LEU A 138 1.64 -2.26 1.38
CA LEU A 138 2.80 -1.45 0.99
C LEU A 138 3.92 -1.61 2.01
N ARG A 139 5.10 -1.92 1.49
CA ARG A 139 6.31 -2.17 2.27
C ARG A 139 7.18 -0.92 2.35
N GLY A 140 7.68 -0.62 3.55
CA GLY A 140 8.58 0.51 3.79
C GLY A 140 8.09 1.48 4.85
N LEU A 141 8.75 2.63 4.89
CA LEU A 141 8.55 3.74 5.85
C LEU A 141 8.48 5.08 5.11
N ALA A 142 7.72 6.03 5.62
CA ALA A 142 7.78 7.40 5.13
C ALA A 142 9.03 8.05 5.73
N LEU A 143 10.06 8.28 4.89
CA LEU A 143 11.37 8.78 5.30
C LEU A 143 11.77 10.01 4.45
N THR A 144 12.08 11.11 5.14
CA THR A 144 12.86 12.22 4.59
C THR A 144 14.15 12.38 5.36
N ALA A 145 15.19 12.89 4.70
CA ALA A 145 16.45 13.21 5.33
C ALA A 145 17.09 14.43 4.68
N ARG A 146 17.87 15.18 5.47
CA ARG A 146 18.59 16.36 5.01
C ARG A 146 19.82 16.59 5.88
N ARG A 147 20.80 17.31 5.32
CA ARG A 147 21.97 17.79 6.06
C ARG A 147 21.70 19.21 6.57
N GLU A 148 22.03 19.43 7.83
CA GLU A 148 21.94 20.73 8.53
C GLU A 148 23.32 21.02 9.15
N GLY A 149 24.20 21.66 8.37
CA GLY A 149 25.59 21.87 8.78
C GLY A 149 26.37 20.54 8.92
N GLY A 150 26.94 20.29 10.10
CA GLY A 150 27.62 19.04 10.45
C GLY A 150 26.67 17.85 10.66
N GLN A 151 25.38 18.13 10.87
CA GLN A 151 24.40 17.15 11.28
C GLN A 151 23.61 16.59 10.08
N VAL A 152 23.17 15.34 10.19
CA VAL A 152 22.11 14.78 9.34
C VAL A 152 20.87 14.58 10.20
N VAL A 153 19.74 15.09 9.72
CA VAL A 153 18.41 14.96 10.35
C VAL A 153 17.52 14.14 9.44
N ALA A 154 16.81 13.18 10.03
CA ALA A 154 15.85 12.33 9.36
C ALA A 154 14.50 12.36 10.08
N ASP A 155 13.43 12.53 9.32
CA ASP A 155 12.06 12.44 9.80
C ASP A 155 11.43 11.17 9.22
N VAL A 156 10.97 10.28 10.09
CA VAL A 156 10.45 8.95 9.76
C VAL A 156 9.11 8.66 10.45
N SER A 157 8.23 7.97 9.73
CA SER A 157 6.99 7.37 10.27
C SER A 157 6.65 6.09 9.51
N MET A 158 5.68 5.31 10.01
CA MET A 158 5.07 4.24 9.21
C MET A 158 4.37 4.83 7.99
N LEU A 159 4.12 4.05 6.92
CA LEU A 159 3.44 4.59 5.73
C LEU A 159 1.99 5.03 6.01
N CYS A 160 1.37 4.54 7.08
CA CYS A 160 0.08 5.04 7.61
C CYS A 160 0.18 6.41 8.31
N GLY A 161 1.38 6.97 8.48
CA GLY A 161 1.64 8.17 9.29
C GLY A 161 1.66 7.89 10.79
N CYS A 162 1.68 6.61 11.18
CA CYS A 162 1.68 6.22 12.57
C CYS A 162 3.00 6.68 13.26
N PRO A 163 2.91 7.30 14.44
CA PRO A 163 4.04 8.02 15.05
C PRO A 163 5.11 7.05 15.56
N ILE A 164 6.38 7.50 15.50
CA ILE A 164 7.52 6.79 16.08
C ILE A 164 8.05 7.61 17.26
N ALA A 165 7.88 7.13 18.49
CA ALA A 165 8.25 7.86 19.71
C ALA A 165 8.25 6.95 20.95
N PRO A 166 8.86 7.40 22.08
CA PRO A 166 9.03 6.54 23.26
C PRO A 166 7.72 6.09 23.84
N GLY A 167 7.60 4.79 24.12
CA GLY A 167 6.42 4.19 24.74
C GLY A 167 5.20 4.05 23.83
N THR A 168 5.32 4.34 22.53
CA THR A 168 4.25 4.10 21.55
C THR A 168 4.28 2.65 21.01
N LEU A 169 3.24 2.23 20.27
CA LEU A 169 3.24 0.94 19.57
C LEU A 169 4.38 0.79 18.54
N TRP A 170 4.91 1.92 18.07
CA TRP A 170 6.09 2.01 17.21
C TRP A 170 7.19 2.77 17.95
N ASP A 171 7.60 2.23 19.10
CA ASP A 171 8.69 2.74 19.92
C ASP A 171 9.97 2.98 19.10
N GLU A 172 10.66 4.10 19.31
CA GLU A 172 11.86 4.48 18.55
C GLU A 172 12.99 3.46 18.66
N SER A 173 13.08 2.71 19.77
CA SER A 173 14.14 1.71 19.97
C SER A 173 14.06 0.57 18.94
N ARG A 174 12.87 0.35 18.36
CA ARG A 174 12.62 -0.62 17.28
C ARG A 174 13.17 -0.16 15.93
N PHE A 175 13.48 1.13 15.77
CA PHE A 175 13.89 1.71 14.49
C PHE A 175 15.39 1.99 14.46
N ARG A 176 16.04 1.51 13.39
CA ARG A 176 17.45 1.76 13.13
C ARG A 176 17.60 2.70 11.94
N LEU A 177 18.14 3.89 12.19
CA LEU A 177 18.44 4.86 11.15
C LEU A 177 19.94 5.05 11.03
N ASN A 178 20.44 5.08 9.79
CA ASN A 178 21.87 5.26 9.49
C ASN A 178 22.05 6.26 8.34
N ALA A 179 23.01 7.17 8.47
CA ALA A 179 23.59 7.90 7.34
C ALA A 179 24.81 7.11 6.81
N TRP A 180 25.01 7.13 5.50
CA TRP A 180 26.04 6.34 4.83
C TRP A 180 27.10 7.23 4.18
N VAL A 181 28.34 7.11 4.67
CA VAL A 181 29.56 7.71 4.11
C VAL A 181 30.33 6.59 3.41
N GLY A 182 30.18 6.47 2.09
CA GLY A 182 30.62 5.28 1.37
C GLY A 182 29.93 4.03 1.92
N ALA A 183 30.71 3.04 2.35
CA ALA A 183 30.21 1.81 2.98
C ALA A 183 30.05 1.90 4.51
N GLN A 184 30.47 3.01 5.13
CA GLN A 184 30.40 3.17 6.58
C GLN A 184 29.05 3.77 6.98
N ALA A 185 28.36 3.08 7.91
CA ALA A 185 27.14 3.57 8.53
C ALA A 185 27.45 4.41 9.78
N VAL A 186 26.85 5.59 9.87
CA VAL A 186 26.81 6.43 11.06
C VAL A 186 25.38 6.38 11.62
N PRO A 187 25.17 5.85 12.84
CA PRO A 187 23.83 5.68 13.39
C PRO A 187 23.23 7.02 13.82
N LEU A 188 21.97 7.25 13.45
CA LEU A 188 21.16 8.37 13.93
C LEU A 188 20.38 7.93 15.17
N LYS A 189 20.26 8.83 16.15
CA LYS A 189 19.51 8.58 17.40
C LYS A 189 18.26 9.45 17.44
N TRP A 190 17.25 9.00 18.18
CA TRP A 190 16.04 9.80 18.39
C TRP A 190 16.39 11.14 19.03
N ALA A 191 15.84 12.22 18.47
CA ALA A 191 16.27 13.59 18.76
C ALA A 191 15.24 14.39 19.56
N GLY A 192 14.43 13.74 20.39
CA GLY A 192 13.47 14.44 21.27
C GLY A 192 12.10 14.74 20.65
N GLN A 193 11.89 14.43 19.37
CA GLN A 193 10.66 14.75 18.64
C GLN A 193 10.14 13.52 17.90
N THR A 194 8.81 13.35 17.85
CA THR A 194 8.16 12.21 17.18
C THR A 194 8.69 12.05 15.76
N GLY A 195 9.21 10.86 15.47
CA GLY A 195 9.75 10.49 14.16
C GLY A 195 11.10 11.11 13.82
N ARG A 196 11.68 11.97 14.67
CA ARG A 196 12.94 12.66 14.35
C ARG A 196 14.15 11.94 14.90
N PHE A 197 15.11 11.69 14.02
CA PHE A 197 16.41 11.13 14.35
C PHE A 197 17.52 12.02 13.80
N ALA A 198 18.63 12.13 14.52
CA ALA A 198 19.76 12.94 14.10
C ALA A 198 21.10 12.39 14.60
N ALA A 199 22.17 12.79 13.93
CA ALA A 199 23.55 12.59 14.37
C ALA A 199 24.49 13.58 13.68
N GLU A 200 25.61 13.90 14.32
CA GLU A 200 26.77 14.48 13.63
C GLU A 200 27.32 13.45 12.65
N VAL A 201 27.47 13.85 11.39
CA VAL A 201 27.94 12.96 10.32
C VAL A 201 29.07 13.65 9.57
N PRO A 202 30.18 12.96 9.26
CA PRO A 202 31.21 13.49 8.39
C PRO A 202 30.67 13.90 7.01
N ALA A 203 31.38 14.81 6.33
CA ALA A 203 31.07 15.14 4.94
C ALA A 203 31.12 13.89 4.04
N GLY A 204 30.38 13.92 2.93
CA GLY A 204 30.33 12.81 1.97
C GLY A 204 29.26 11.76 2.26
N ALA A 205 28.39 11.98 3.25
CA ALA A 205 27.19 11.16 3.40
C ALA A 205 26.23 11.40 2.23
N SER A 206 25.74 10.33 1.60
CA SER A 206 24.89 10.41 0.41
C SER A 206 23.52 9.75 0.56
N TRP A 207 23.37 8.88 1.56
CA TRP A 207 22.14 8.15 1.82
C TRP A 207 21.83 8.14 3.30
N VAL A 208 20.54 8.17 3.62
CA VAL A 208 20.00 7.80 4.92
C VAL A 208 19.06 6.63 4.74
N THR A 209 19.19 5.60 5.56
CA THR A 209 18.30 4.43 5.56
C THR A 209 17.58 4.31 6.89
N ALA A 210 16.34 3.86 6.86
CA ALA A 210 15.55 3.51 8.04
C ALA A 210 15.09 2.05 7.96
N VAL A 211 15.16 1.34 9.08
CA VAL A 211 14.70 -0.04 9.22
C VAL A 211 13.84 -0.16 10.47
N ASP A 212 12.63 -0.67 10.31
CA ASP A 212 11.84 -1.24 11.39
C ASP A 212 12.32 -2.67 11.66
N THR A 213 12.93 -2.91 12.81
CA THR A 213 13.54 -4.21 13.15
C THR A 213 12.55 -5.32 13.49
N LEU A 214 11.28 -5.00 13.72
CA LEU A 214 10.25 -6.00 14.00
C LEU A 214 9.48 -6.40 12.74
N SER A 215 9.04 -5.42 11.93
CA SER A 215 8.26 -5.72 10.71
C SER A 215 9.14 -6.00 9.49
N GLY A 216 10.40 -5.57 9.52
CA GLY A 216 11.31 -5.61 8.38
C GLY A 216 11.05 -4.51 7.33
N ALA A 217 10.21 -3.51 7.64
CA ALA A 217 10.00 -2.38 6.74
C ALA A 217 11.28 -1.54 6.60
N THR A 218 11.64 -1.19 5.35
CA THR A 218 12.86 -0.44 5.04
C THR A 218 12.58 0.72 4.10
N SER A 219 13.30 1.83 4.29
CA SER A 219 13.31 2.96 3.34
C SER A 219 14.70 3.59 3.23
N ALA A 220 14.95 4.26 2.10
CA ALA A 220 16.16 5.03 1.87
C ALA A 220 15.82 6.41 1.29
N ALA A 221 16.54 7.43 1.74
CA ALA A 221 16.47 8.78 1.24
C ALA A 221 17.87 9.24 0.83
N LYS A 222 17.99 9.80 -0.37
CA LYS A 222 19.23 10.41 -0.81
C LYS A 222 19.35 11.80 -0.18
N ILE A 223 20.53 12.14 0.32
CA ILE A 223 20.85 13.49 0.80
C ILE A 223 21.91 14.10 -0.12
N SER A 224 21.78 15.40 -0.36
CA SER A 224 22.84 16.14 -1.04
C SER A 224 24.09 16.19 -0.15
N PRO A 225 25.30 16.03 -0.71
CA PRO A 225 26.56 16.14 0.03
C PRO A 225 26.71 17.46 0.78
#